data_AF-R4K3Q5-F1
#
_entry.id   AF-R4K3Q5-F1
#
_cell.length_a   1.000
_cell.length_b   1.000
_cell.length_c   1.000
_cell.angle_alpha   90.00
_cell.angle_beta   90.00
_cell.angle_gamma   90.00
#
_symmetry.space_group_name_H-M   'P 1'
#
loop_
_entity.id
_entity.type
_entity.pdbx_description
1 polymer ?
#
loop_
_entity_poly.entity_id
_entity_poly.type
_entity_poly.pdbx_seq_one_letter_code
_entity_poly.pdbx_strand_id
1 'polypeptide(L)' 'MFNGMTVIEIVKMLSPLIILEFCLKIFCFYRLYKDKVKFFPKYIWFIIILVISTIGPLGYLLIGRKKD' A
#
# COMPACT_ATOMS: atom_id res chain seq x y z
N MET A 1 19.81 -26.26 -5.26
CA MET A 1 20.27 -25.71 -6.56
C MET A 1 19.86 -24.22 -6.62
N PHE A 2 20.47 -23.37 -5.78
CA PHE A 2 20.19 -21.92 -5.69
C PHE A 2 21.45 -21.16 -5.22
N ASN A 3 22.63 -21.47 -5.80
CA ASN A 3 23.92 -20.89 -5.40
C ASN A 3 24.43 -19.79 -6.37
N GLY A 4 23.55 -19.16 -7.16
CA GLY A 4 23.98 -18.20 -8.20
C GLY A 4 22.99 -17.07 -8.56
N MET A 5 21.81 -17.00 -7.94
CA MET A 5 20.94 -15.83 -8.15
C MET A 5 21.37 -14.70 -7.23
N THR A 6 22.08 -13.73 -7.80
CA THR A 6 22.38 -12.47 -7.13
C THR A 6 21.07 -11.76 -6.79
N VAL A 7 20.98 -11.13 -5.61
CA VAL A 7 19.79 -10.41 -5.10
C VAL A 7 19.18 -9.48 -6.16
N ILE A 8 20.01 -8.95 -7.04
CA ILE A 8 19.66 -8.08 -8.17
C ILE A 8 18.65 -8.73 -9.13
N GLU A 9 18.75 -10.02 -9.45
CA GLU A 9 17.82 -10.70 -10.36
C GLU A 9 16.43 -10.89 -9.74
N ILE A 10 16.41 -11.25 -8.46
CA ILE A 10 15.18 -11.38 -7.66
C ILE A 10 14.48 -10.01 -7.58
N VAL A 11 15.24 -8.95 -7.30
CA VAL A 11 14.73 -7.57 -7.29
C VAL A 11 14.24 -7.16 -8.67
N LYS A 12 14.89 -7.57 -9.76
CA LYS A 12 14.47 -7.23 -11.14
C LYS A 12 13.13 -7.88 -11.51
N MET A 13 12.89 -9.12 -11.06
CA MET A 13 11.60 -9.82 -11.24
C MET A 13 10.49 -9.24 -10.35
N LEU A 14 10.79 -8.86 -9.10
CA LEU A 14 9.82 -8.26 -8.18
C LEU A 14 9.68 -6.74 -8.35
N SER A 15 10.56 -6.09 -9.13
CA SER A 15 10.56 -4.65 -9.41
C SER A 15 9.17 -4.09 -9.75
N PRO A 16 8.40 -4.66 -10.71
CA PRO A 16 7.07 -4.14 -11.03
C PRO A 16 6.10 -4.25 -9.85
N LEU A 17 6.21 -5.31 -9.04
CA LEU A 17 5.35 -5.51 -7.88
C LEU A 17 5.67 -4.48 -6.79
N ILE A 18 6.95 -4.25 -6.51
CA ILE A 18 7.42 -3.28 -5.50
C ILE A 18 7.02 -1.86 -5.90
N ILE A 19 7.21 -1.49 -7.17
CA ILE A 19 6.82 -0.17 -7.69
C ILE A 19 5.31 0.03 -7.57
N LEU A 20 4.52 -0.98 -7.93
CA LEU A 20 3.06 -0.92 -7.83
C LEU A 20 2.59 -0.78 -6.37
N GLU A 21 3.14 -1.61 -5.48
CA GLU A 21 2.93 -1.55 -4.03
C GLU A 21 3.21 -0.15 -3.46
N PHE A 22 4.37 0.41 -3.79
CA PHE A 22 4.78 1.74 -3.33
C PHE A 22 3.86 2.84 -3.88
N CYS A 23 3.55 2.81 -5.18
CA CYS A 23 2.61 3.75 -5.80
C CYS A 23 1.24 3.70 -5.11
N LEU A 24 0.74 2.50 -4.81
CA LEU A 24 -0.57 2.30 -4.21
C LEU A 24 -0.60 2.79 -2.75
N LYS A 25 0.46 2.54 -1.97
CA LYS A 25 0.63 3.10 -0.63
C LYS A 25 0.67 4.62 -0.63
N ILE A 26 1.52 5.22 -1.46
CA ILE A 26 1.65 6.69 -1.57
C ILE A 26 0.31 7.31 -2.00
N PHE A 27 -0.35 6.72 -2.98
CA PHE A 27 -1.65 7.17 -3.45
C PHE A 27 -2.71 7.12 -2.34
N CYS A 28 -2.76 6.03 -1.57
CA CYS A 28 -3.68 5.90 -0.43
C CYS A 28 -3.36 6.92 0.66
N PHE A 29 -2.09 7.20 0.92
CA PHE A 29 -1.66 8.21 1.89
C PHE A 29 -2.09 9.62 1.48
N TYR A 30 -1.76 10.01 0.25
CA TYR A 30 -2.14 11.31 -0.29
C TYR A 30 -3.67 11.48 -0.25
N ARG A 31 -4.39 10.42 -0.61
CA ARG A 31 -5.85 10.41 -0.58
C ARG A 31 -6.41 10.41 0.84
N LEU A 32 -5.78 9.73 1.80
CA LEU A 32 -6.15 9.76 3.22
C LEU A 32 -6.02 11.15 3.85
N TYR A 33 -5.01 11.92 3.42
CA TYR A 33 -4.88 13.32 3.83
C TYR A 33 -6.01 14.18 3.26
N LYS A 34 -6.36 13.98 1.98
CA LYS A 34 -7.32 14.79 1.23
C LYS A 34 -8.79 14.45 1.54
N ASP A 35 -9.14 13.17 1.61
CA ASP A 35 -10.51 12.69 1.80
C ASP A 35 -10.91 12.62 3.28
N LYS A 36 -12.21 12.81 3.53
CA LYS A 36 -12.79 12.53 4.85
C LYS A 36 -13.06 11.03 4.99
N VAL A 37 -12.45 10.44 6.00
CA VAL A 37 -12.62 9.03 6.37
C VAL A 37 -14.01 8.76 6.94
N LYS A 38 -14.67 7.66 6.53
CA LYS A 38 -16.05 7.34 6.93
C LYS A 38 -16.11 6.52 8.22
N PHE A 39 -15.32 5.46 8.28
CA PHE A 39 -15.45 4.38 9.27
C PHE A 39 -14.53 4.58 10.49
N PHE A 40 -13.33 5.11 10.27
CA PHE A 40 -12.31 5.27 11.30
C PHE A 40 -11.59 6.60 11.15
N PRO A 41 -11.10 7.21 12.25
CA PRO A 41 -10.27 8.40 12.18
C PRO A 41 -8.98 8.20 11.38
N LYS A 42 -8.44 9.31 10.85
CA LYS A 42 -7.33 9.33 9.88
C LYS A 42 -6.08 8.57 10.38
N TYR A 43 -5.80 8.67 11.69
CA TYR A 43 -4.65 8.01 12.32
C TYR A 43 -4.76 6.48 12.35
N ILE A 44 -5.96 5.91 12.49
CA ILE A 44 -6.15 4.46 12.46
C ILE A 44 -5.88 3.92 11.06
N TRP A 45 -6.39 4.60 10.02
CA TRP A 45 -6.12 4.20 8.63
C TRP A 45 -4.65 4.29 8.26
N PHE A 46 -3.94 5.29 8.78
CA PHE A 46 -2.49 5.42 8.60
C PHE A 46 -1.75 4.19 9.15
N ILE A 47 -2.09 3.77 10.37
CA ILE A 47 -1.50 2.57 11.01
C ILE A 47 -1.82 1.31 10.20
N ILE A 48 -3.06 1.15 9.73
CA ILE A 48 -3.47 -0.01 8.91
C ILE A 48 -2.66 -0.09 7.61
N ILE A 49 -2.49 1.03 6.90
CA ILE A 49 -1.72 1.09 5.66
C ILE A 49 -0.23 0.79 5.92
N LEU A 50 0.29 1.20 7.08
CA LEU A 50 1.67 0.95 7.48
C LEU A 50 1.92 -0.53 7.84
N VAL A 51 1.01 -1.13 8.61
CA VAL A 51 1.16 -2.48 9.18
C VAL A 51 0.79 -3.58 8.17
N ILE A 52 -0.22 -3.34 7.33
CA ILE A 52 -0.85 -4.38 6.51
C ILE A 52 -0.39 -4.32 5.03
N SER A 53 0.73 -3.63 4.76
CA SER A 53 1.38 -3.46 3.44
C SER A 53 0.45 -3.28 2.23
N THR A 54 0.09 -4.33 1.50
CA THR A 54 -0.79 -4.31 0.32
C THR A 54 -2.27 -4.30 0.70
N ILE A 55 -2.64 -5.12 1.68
CA ILE A 55 -4.03 -5.36 2.06
C ILE A 55 -4.58 -4.12 2.81
N GLY A 56 -3.74 -3.41 3.55
CA GLY A 56 -4.10 -2.17 4.25
C GLY A 56 -4.62 -1.07 3.31
N PRO A 57 -3.84 -0.62 2.32
CA PRO A 57 -4.27 0.39 1.36
C PRO A 57 -5.40 -0.11 0.44
N LEU A 58 -5.45 -1.40 0.07
CA LEU A 58 -6.61 -1.95 -0.64
C LEU A 58 -7.90 -1.86 0.20
N GLY A 59 -7.84 -2.23 1.48
CA GLY A 59 -8.95 -2.07 2.41
C GLY A 59 -9.38 -0.60 2.57
N TYR A 60 -8.42 0.32 2.61
CA TYR A 60 -8.69 1.77 2.66
C TYR A 60 -9.47 2.22 1.44
N LEU A 61 -9.00 1.80 0.28
CA LEU A 61 -9.57 2.18 -1.00
C LEU A 61 -10.95 1.57 -1.24
N LEU A 62 -11.26 0.43 -0.62
CA LEU A 62 -12.56 -0.23 -0.75
C LEU A 62 -13.59 0.28 0.28
N ILE A 63 -13.22 0.34 1.56
CA ILE A 63 -14.16 0.52 2.69
C ILE A 63 -13.94 1.85 3.42
N GLY A 64 -12.69 2.31 3.50
CA GLY A 64 -12.31 3.47 4.31
C GLY A 64 -12.80 4.83 3.77
N ARG A 65 -13.04 4.91 2.47
CA ARG A 65 -13.42 6.14 1.77
C ARG A 65 -14.93 6.36 1.74
N LYS A 66 -15.37 7.56 2.13
CA LYS A 66 -16.68 8.07 1.68
C LYS A 66 -16.58 8.23 0.17
N LYS A 67 -17.19 7.32 -0.59
CA LYS A 67 -17.71 7.68 -1.90
C LYS A 67 -18.84 8.67 -1.62
N ASP A 68 -18.64 9.91 -2.04
CA ASP A 68 -19.76 10.82 -2.25
C ASP A 68 -20.67 10.22 -3.34
#